data_AF-A0A090T555-F1
#
_entry.id   AF-A0A090T555-F1
#
_cell.length_a   1.000
_cell.length_b   1.000
_cell.length_c   1.000
_cell.angle_alpha   90.00
_cell.angle_beta   90.00
_cell.angle_gamma   90.00
#
_symmetry.space_group_name_H-M   'P 1'
#
loop_
_entity.id
_entity.type
_entity.pdbx_description
1 polymer ?
#
loop_
_entity_poly.entity_id
_entity_poly.type
_entity_poly.pdbx_seq_one_letter_code
_entity_poly.pdbx_strand_id
1 'polypeptide(L)'
;MLSKFHDEPVPFATQVFKQDEVTWLSPGLNQIHQLKNQANDGRACITIQCYQYSHDNTQHYEYFDYLNPENRTIEQFTPNSDMGFLEFKACMWQEWRERHGSELG
;
A
#
# COMPACT_ATOMS: atom_id res chain seq x y z
N MET A 1 -14.52 -20.19 -6.99
CA MET A 1 -13.54 -21.05 -7.69
C MET A 1 -12.53 -20.11 -8.33
N LEU A 2 -11.28 -20.17 -7.89
CA LEU A 2 -10.18 -19.41 -8.49
C LEU A 2 -10.05 -19.82 -9.98
N SER A 3 -9.89 -18.85 -10.88
CA SER A 3 -9.70 -19.10 -12.32
C SER A 3 -8.45 -19.95 -12.61
N LYS A 4 -8.41 -20.65 -13.73
CA LYS A 4 -7.20 -21.40 -14.14
C LYS A 4 -5.94 -20.54 -14.37
N PHE A 5 -6.04 -19.21 -14.30
CA PHE A 5 -4.92 -18.28 -14.52
C PHE A 5 -4.17 -17.90 -13.22
N HIS A 6 -4.52 -18.50 -12.07
CA HIS A 6 -3.80 -18.25 -10.81
C HIS A 6 -2.56 -19.13 -10.61
N ASP A 7 -2.38 -20.20 -11.39
CA ASP A 7 -1.26 -21.14 -11.22
C ASP A 7 0.09 -20.50 -11.61
N GLU A 8 0.07 -19.62 -12.62
CA GLU A 8 1.21 -18.78 -13.03
C GLU A 8 0.70 -17.38 -13.40
N PRO A 9 0.54 -16.47 -12.43
CA PRO A 9 0.06 -15.14 -12.72
C PRO A 9 1.10 -14.39 -13.55
N VAL A 10 0.83 -14.21 -14.85
CA VAL A 10 1.64 -13.36 -15.72
C VAL A 10 1.23 -11.90 -15.47
N PRO A 11 2.13 -11.04 -14.97
CA PRO A 11 1.81 -9.63 -14.78
C PRO A 11 1.48 -8.99 -16.13
N PHE A 12 0.40 -8.20 -16.19
CA PHE A 12 0.10 -7.42 -17.39
C PHE A 12 1.19 -6.36 -17.65
N ALA A 13 1.86 -5.89 -16.59
CA ALA A 13 2.99 -4.98 -16.63
C ALA A 13 3.90 -5.20 -15.40
N THR A 14 5.17 -4.81 -15.50
CA THR A 14 6.13 -4.77 -14.39
C THR A 14 6.89 -3.46 -14.46
N GLN A 15 7.07 -2.80 -13.31
CA GLN A 15 7.76 -1.51 -13.21
C GLN A 15 8.62 -1.47 -11.94
N VAL A 16 9.81 -0.88 -12.07
CA VAL A 16 10.66 -0.53 -10.92
C VAL A 16 10.51 0.96 -10.67
N PHE A 17 10.12 1.32 -9.45
CA PHE A 17 9.97 2.71 -9.02
C PHE A 17 11.20 3.18 -8.25
N LYS A 18 11.60 4.43 -8.48
CA LYS A 18 12.63 5.14 -7.74
C LYS A 18 12.01 6.08 -6.71
N GLN A 19 12.85 6.63 -5.85
CA GLN A 19 12.44 7.66 -4.90
C GLN A 19 11.74 8.82 -5.63
N ASP A 20 10.66 9.31 -5.01
CA ASP A 20 9.80 10.40 -5.48
C ASP A 20 8.96 10.11 -6.74
N GLU A 21 9.04 8.91 -7.31
CA GLU A 21 8.16 8.50 -8.41
C GLU A 21 6.76 8.12 -7.89
N VAL A 22 5.74 8.43 -8.69
CA VAL A 22 4.33 8.20 -8.36
C VAL A 22 3.71 7.26 -9.40
N THR A 23 2.91 6.32 -8.92
CA THR A 23 2.06 5.47 -9.75
C THR A 23 0.60 5.64 -9.36
N TRP A 24 -0.30 5.47 -10.33
CA TRP A 24 -1.73 5.48 -10.11
C TRP A 24 -2.36 4.24 -10.73
N LEU A 25 -3.02 3.43 -9.89
CA LEU A 25 -3.74 2.24 -10.33
C LEU A 25 -5.19 2.62 -10.60
N SER A 26 -5.55 2.67 -11.89
CA SER A 26 -6.93 2.97 -12.28
C SER A 26 -7.90 1.89 -11.77
N PRO A 27 -9.18 2.23 -11.53
CA PRO A 27 -10.19 1.27 -11.09
C PRO A 27 -10.32 0.05 -12.02
N GLY A 28 -10.10 0.22 -13.33
CA GLY A 28 -10.18 -0.85 -14.32
C GLY A 28 -9.09 -1.93 -14.21
N LEU A 29 -8.07 -1.71 -13.38
CA LEU A 29 -7.01 -2.69 -13.10
C LEU A 29 -7.29 -3.50 -11.83
N ASN A 30 -8.49 -3.36 -11.25
CA ASN A 30 -8.92 -4.01 -10.00
C ASN A 30 -7.96 -3.81 -8.81
N GLN A 31 -7.03 -2.86 -8.92
CA GLN A 31 -5.96 -2.57 -7.96
C GLN A 31 -5.12 -3.81 -7.55
N ILE A 32 -5.11 -4.88 -8.36
CA ILE A 32 -4.33 -6.09 -8.07
C ILE A 32 -2.88 -5.83 -8.45
N HIS A 33 -1.98 -5.88 -7.47
CA HIS A 33 -0.56 -5.68 -7.68
C HIS A 33 0.28 -6.44 -6.63
N GLN A 34 1.55 -6.65 -6.95
CA GLN A 34 2.55 -7.19 -6.03
C GLN A 34 3.70 -6.19 -5.91
N LEU A 35 4.07 -5.88 -4.67
CA LEU A 35 5.25 -5.06 -4.37
C LEU A 35 6.37 -5.95 -3.85
N LYS A 36 7.60 -5.69 -4.32
CA LYS A 36 8.81 -6.37 -3.87
C LYS A 36 9.93 -5.35 -3.69
N ASN A 37 10.53 -5.30 -2.51
CA ASN A 37 11.77 -4.56 -2.31
C ASN A 37 12.91 -5.28 -3.06
N GLN A 38 13.55 -4.58 -3.98
CA GLN A 38 14.67 -5.11 -4.79
C GLN A 38 16.04 -4.81 -4.17
N ALA A 39 16.09 -4.07 -3.06
CA ALA A 39 17.34 -3.78 -2.37
C ALA A 39 17.97 -5.07 -1.82
N ASN A 40 19.18 -5.37 -2.26
CA ASN A 40 19.98 -6.52 -1.81
C ASN A 40 21.04 -6.15 -0.76
N ASP A 41 21.15 -4.87 -0.42
CA ASP A 41 22.11 -4.29 0.53
C ASP A 41 21.50 -4.04 1.92
N GLY A 42 20.30 -4.55 2.17
CA GLY A 42 19.60 -4.39 3.44
C GLY A 42 18.90 -3.04 3.63
N ARG A 43 18.89 -2.16 2.62
CA ARG A 43 18.12 -0.91 2.71
C ARG A 43 16.62 -1.15 2.70
N ALA A 44 15.94 -0.43 3.58
CA ALA A 44 14.48 -0.36 3.57
C ALA A 44 13.99 0.42 2.35
N CYS A 45 12.90 -0.06 1.75
CA CYS A 45 12.11 0.68 0.78
C CYS A 45 10.79 1.06 1.46
N ILE A 46 10.47 2.35 1.47
CA ILE A 46 9.26 2.89 2.11
C ILE A 46 8.39 3.50 1.01
N THR A 47 7.10 3.18 1.02
CA THR A 47 6.11 3.73 0.08
C THR A 47 4.95 4.32 0.86
N ILE A 48 4.35 5.38 0.32
CA ILE A 48 3.09 5.94 0.81
C ILE A 48 2.02 5.55 -0.19
N GLN A 49 1.01 4.83 0.28
CA GLN A 49 -0.08 4.34 -0.56
C GLN A 49 -1.39 4.99 -0.13
N CYS A 50 -2.04 5.66 -1.08
CA CYS A 50 -3.32 6.33 -0.86
C CYS A 50 -4.39 5.60 -1.67
N TYR A 51 -5.34 4.99 -0.97
CA TYR A 51 -6.45 4.28 -1.58
C TYR A 51 -7.71 5.12 -1.54
N GLN A 52 -8.38 5.23 -2.69
CA GLN A 52 -9.69 5.84 -2.80
C GLN A 52 -10.65 4.83 -3.39
N TYR A 53 -11.73 4.54 -2.66
CA TYR A 53 -12.84 3.75 -3.18
C TYR A 53 -13.60 4.53 -4.26
N SER A 54 -14.21 3.82 -5.23
CA SER A 54 -15.10 4.48 -6.18
C SER A 54 -16.23 5.18 -5.43
N HIS A 55 -16.73 6.28 -6.00
CA HIS A 55 -17.77 7.10 -5.37
C HIS A 55 -19.01 6.30 -4.95
N ASP A 56 -19.32 5.27 -5.73
CA ASP A 56 -20.46 4.37 -5.63
C ASP A 56 -20.16 3.10 -4.81
N ASN A 57 -18.92 2.92 -4.35
CA ASN A 57 -18.58 1.86 -3.40
C ASN A 57 -18.82 2.34 -1.96
N THR A 58 -19.93 1.91 -1.38
CA THR A 58 -20.31 2.19 0.01
C THR A 58 -19.86 1.12 1.00
N GLN A 59 -19.18 0.08 0.53
CA GLN A 59 -18.74 -1.03 1.36
C GLN A 59 -17.34 -0.74 1.92
N HIS A 60 -17.27 -0.65 3.24
CA HIS A 60 -15.98 -0.57 3.93
C HIS A 60 -15.38 -1.97 4.05
N TYR A 61 -14.30 -2.22 3.32
CA TYR A 61 -13.53 -3.46 3.38
C TYR A 61 -12.12 -3.13 3.86
N GLU A 62 -11.75 -3.61 5.05
CA GLU A 62 -10.50 -3.22 5.73
C GLU A 62 -9.33 -4.19 5.48
N TYR A 63 -9.58 -5.29 4.77
CA TYR A 63 -8.60 -6.37 4.57
C TYR A 63 -7.92 -6.28 3.21
N PHE A 64 -6.70 -6.82 3.11
CA PHE A 64 -6.09 -7.14 1.83
C PHE A 64 -6.17 -8.65 1.59
N ASP A 65 -6.78 -9.03 0.48
CA ASP A 65 -6.77 -10.42 0.03
C ASP A 65 -5.43 -10.74 -0.64
N TYR A 66 -4.81 -11.86 -0.24
CA TYR A 66 -3.64 -12.42 -0.91
C TYR A 66 -3.84 -13.89 -1.26
N LEU A 67 -3.09 -14.35 -2.27
CA LEU A 67 -3.05 -15.77 -2.61
C LEU A 67 -1.96 -16.45 -1.77
N ASN A 68 -2.34 -17.36 -0.89
CA ASN A 68 -1.36 -18.14 -0.14
C ASN A 68 -0.71 -19.18 -1.08
N PRO A 69 0.63 -19.15 -1.28
CA PRO A 69 1.31 -20.03 -2.21
C PRO A 69 1.36 -21.49 -1.74
N GLU A 70 1.23 -21.76 -0.43
CA GLU A 70 1.33 -23.10 0.13
C GLU A 70 0.03 -23.90 -0.04
N ASN A 71 -1.12 -23.27 0.23
CA ASN A 71 -2.42 -23.95 0.23
C ASN A 71 -3.35 -23.50 -0.91
N ARG A 72 -2.95 -22.49 -1.70
CA ARG A 72 -3.67 -21.97 -2.88
C ARG A 72 -5.06 -21.41 -2.56
N THR A 73 -5.25 -20.88 -1.34
CA THR A 73 -6.50 -20.19 -0.96
C THR A 73 -6.31 -18.68 -0.96
N ILE A 74 -7.43 -17.96 -1.13
CA ILE A 74 -7.48 -16.53 -0.81
C ILE A 74 -7.49 -16.42 0.72
N GLU A 75 -6.53 -15.68 1.26
CA GLU A 75 -6.44 -15.36 2.68
C GLU A 75 -6.46 -13.85 2.89
N GLN A 76 -6.81 -13.44 4.09
CA GLN A 76 -6.95 -12.04 4.47
C GLN A 76 -5.78 -11.62 5.34
N PHE A 77 -5.13 -10.54 4.94
CA PHE A 77 -4.23 -9.77 5.78
C PHE A 77 -5.00 -8.59 6.36
N THR A 78 -5.10 -8.53 7.69
CA THR A 78 -5.66 -7.39 8.42
C THR A 78 -4.55 -6.39 8.70
N PRO A 79 -4.58 -5.20 8.07
CA PRO A 79 -3.61 -4.15 8.38
C PRO A 79 -3.80 -3.73 9.83
N ASN A 80 -2.75 -3.85 10.62
CA ASN A 80 -2.66 -3.19 11.91
C ASN A 80 -1.77 -1.97 11.78
N SER A 81 -2.01 -0.99 12.66
CA SER A 81 -1.13 0.16 12.81
C SER A 81 -0.43 0.04 14.15
N ASP A 82 0.88 0.29 14.17
CA ASP A 82 1.65 0.39 15.42
C ASP A 82 1.22 1.60 16.27
N MET A 83 0.50 2.55 15.66
CA MET A 83 0.07 3.81 16.30
C MET A 83 -1.34 4.21 15.85
N GLY A 84 -2.17 4.72 16.76
CA GLY A 84 -3.49 5.23 16.41
C GLY A 84 -3.42 6.49 15.52
N PHE A 85 -4.40 6.70 14.64
CA PHE A 85 -4.40 7.86 13.73
C PHE A 85 -4.26 9.21 14.45
N LEU A 86 -4.93 9.38 15.60
CA LEU A 86 -4.86 10.62 16.37
C LEU A 86 -3.47 10.86 16.96
N GLU A 87 -2.82 9.79 17.45
CA GLU A 87 -1.45 9.84 17.98
C GLU A 87 -0.46 10.18 16.88
N PHE A 88 -0.57 9.50 15.73
CA PHE A 88 0.23 9.76 14.55
C PHE A 88 0.08 11.22 14.09
N LYS A 89 -1.17 11.71 13.97
CA LYS A 89 -1.44 13.09 13.54
C LYS A 89 -0.84 14.12 14.50
N ALA A 90 -0.94 13.89 15.82
CA ALA A 90 -0.36 14.77 16.82
C ALA A 90 1.18 14.80 16.74
N CYS A 91 1.81 13.63 16.58
CA CYS A 91 3.26 13.50 16.41
C CYS A 91 3.76 14.24 15.16
N MET A 92 3.15 14.01 13.99
CA MET A 92 3.53 14.68 12.74
C MET A 92 3.37 16.20 12.83
N TRP A 93 2.32 16.69 13.49
CA TRP A 93 2.13 18.12 13.72
C TRP A 93 3.23 18.72 14.60
N GLN A 94 3.64 18.01 15.65
CA GLN A 94 4.73 18.45 16.51
C GLN A 94 6.06 18.49 15.74
N GLU A 95 6.43 17.44 15.02
CA GLU A 95 7.66 17.42 14.21
C GLU A 95 7.68 18.54 13.17
N TRP A 96 6.55 18.81 12.52
CA TRP A 96 6.44 19.89 11.56
C TRP A 96 6.68 21.25 12.21
N ARG A 97 6.08 21.50 13.40
CA ARG A 97 6.28 22.74 14.17
C ARG A 97 7.72 22.89 14.66
N GLU A 98 8.38 21.82 15.05
CA GLU A 98 9.79 21.88 15.47
C GLU A 98 10.71 22.23 14.30
N ARG A 99 10.38 21.81 13.08
CA ARG A 99 11.14 22.12 11.86
C ARG A 99 10.87 23.51 11.28
N HIS A 100 9.64 24.02 11.39
CA HIS A 100 9.21 25.26 10.72
C HIS A 100 8.76 26.38 11.69
N GLY A 101 8.77 26.13 12.99
CA GLY A 101 8.26 27.06 14.00
C GLY A 101 9.09 28.32 14.19
N SER A 102 10.34 28.36 13.70
CA SER A 102 11.18 29.56 13.68
C SER A 102 10.92 30.47 12.46
N GLU A 103 10.20 30.02 11.44
CA GLU A 103 9.89 30.80 10.22
C GLU A 103 8.58 31.60 10.33
N LEU A 104 7.86 31.45 11.44
CA LEU A 104 6.57 32.10 11.72
C LEU A 104 6.63 33.13 12.87
N GLY A 105 7.84 33.49 13.31
CA GLY A 105 8.11 34.46 14.39
C GLY A 105 8.61 35.80 13.89
#